data_AF-A0AA97A635-F1
#
_entry.id   AF-A0AA97A635-F1
#
_cell.length_a   1.000
_cell.length_b   1.000
_cell.length_c   1.000
_cell.angle_alpha   90.00
_cell.angle_beta   90.00
_cell.angle_gamma   90.00
#
_symmetry.space_group_name_H-M   'P 1'
#
loop_
_entity.id
_entity.type
_entity.pdbx_description
1 polymer ?
#
loop_
_entity_poly.entity_id
_entity_poly.type
_entity_poly.pdbx_seq_one_letter_code
_entity_poly.pdbx_strand_id
1 'polypeptide(L)'
;MPSCAIPMPPILLIDMEIGKHSSNIVSLGAYYDDEHSFEGQSIHELVQLWMKTSPKYISGHNFIQHDKTYLEQSTFNALMHRLRIIDTLYYFSMQLFPNFSTALKTLTYRFENVVS
;
A
#
# COMPACT_ATOMS: atom_id res chain seq x y z
N MET A 1 34.27 5.95 -7.39
CA MET A 1 33.22 5.80 -8.41
C MET A 1 31.91 6.24 -7.78
N PRO A 2 31.14 7.19 -8.32
CA PRO A 2 29.82 7.45 -7.78
C PRO A 2 28.93 6.27 -8.20
N SER A 3 28.28 5.62 -7.24
CA SER A 3 27.25 4.64 -7.53
C SER A 3 26.16 5.32 -8.35
N CYS A 4 25.86 4.77 -9.52
CA CYS A 4 24.68 5.15 -10.29
C CYS A 4 23.47 4.60 -9.53
N ALA A 5 23.07 5.25 -8.45
CA ALA A 5 21.77 5.03 -7.85
C ALA A 5 20.75 5.61 -8.83
N ILE A 6 20.03 4.75 -9.53
CA ILE A 6 18.85 5.17 -10.27
C ILE A 6 17.95 5.85 -9.24
N PRO A 7 17.59 7.14 -9.43
CA PRO A 7 16.71 7.82 -8.50
C PRO A 7 15.44 7.00 -8.37
N MET A 8 15.15 6.51 -7.17
CA MET A 8 13.91 5.79 -6.94
C MET A 8 12.75 6.73 -7.30
N PRO A 9 11.75 6.25 -8.06
CA PRO A 9 10.57 7.06 -8.29
C PRO A 9 9.98 7.41 -6.92
N PRO A 10 9.51 8.66 -6.70
CA PRO A 10 8.96 9.08 -5.41
C PRO A 10 7.64 8.35 -5.17
N ILE A 11 7.75 7.18 -4.52
CA ILE A 11 6.67 6.22 -4.25
C ILE A 11 6.54 6.13 -2.74
N LEU A 12 5.33 6.33 -2.24
CA LEU A 12 4.97 6.04 -0.87
C LEU A 12 4.30 4.66 -0.81
N LEU A 13 4.93 3.72 -0.10
CA LEU A 13 4.34 2.42 0.21
C LEU A 13 3.39 2.61 1.39
N ILE A 14 2.17 2.07 1.28
CA ILE A 14 1.16 2.09 2.34
C ILE A 14 0.58 0.68 2.46
N ASP A 15 0.42 0.24 3.70
CA ASP A 15 -0.29 -1.00 4.04
C ASP A 15 -1.15 -0.77 5.29
N MET A 16 -2.40 -1.22 5.25
CA MET A 16 -3.38 -1.04 6.33
C MET A 16 -3.95 -2.38 6.79
N GLU A 17 -3.89 -2.62 8.09
CA GLU A 17 -4.66 -3.68 8.73
C GLU A 17 -5.92 -3.09 9.35
N ILE A 18 -7.08 -3.55 8.86
CA ILE A 18 -8.38 -3.18 9.40
C ILE A 18 -8.94 -4.31 10.25
N GLY A 19 -9.47 -3.96 11.42
CA GLY A 19 -10.11 -4.91 12.32
C GLY A 19 -11.33 -5.56 11.68
N LYS A 20 -11.35 -6.90 11.63
CA LYS A 20 -12.38 -7.73 10.95
C LYS A 20 -13.83 -7.44 11.37
N HIS A 21 -14.04 -6.85 12.55
CA HIS A 21 -15.36 -6.64 13.14
C HIS A 21 -15.67 -5.18 13.51
N SER A 22 -14.66 -4.31 13.55
CA SER A 22 -14.78 -2.94 14.08
C SER A 22 -14.67 -1.86 13.01
N SER A 23 -14.24 -2.20 11.78
CA SER A 23 -13.88 -1.23 10.73
C SER A 23 -12.83 -0.19 11.18
N ASN A 24 -12.18 -0.42 12.32
CA ASN A 24 -11.15 0.46 12.85
C ASN A 24 -9.79 0.06 12.29
N ILE A 25 -8.93 1.05 12.09
CA ILE A 25 -7.53 0.85 11.71
C ILE A 25 -6.80 0.23 12.91
N VAL A 26 -6.35 -1.00 12.75
CA VAL A 26 -5.56 -1.74 13.76
C VAL A 26 -4.09 -1.45 13.58
N SER A 27 -3.64 -1.40 12.33
CA SER A 27 -2.29 -0.98 11.96
C SER A 27 -2.32 -0.23 10.63
N LEU A 28 -1.41 0.72 10.49
CA LEU A 28 -1.16 1.53 9.32
C LEU A 28 0.35 1.72 9.24
N GLY A 29 0.96 1.08 8.24
CA GLY A 29 2.34 1.26 7.88
C GLY A 29 2.47 2.17 6.68
N ALA A 30 3.46 3.06 6.69
CA ALA A 30 3.90 3.71 5.47
C ALA A 30 5.41 3.87 5.41
N TYR A 31 5.96 3.71 4.21
CA TYR A 31 7.38 3.79 3.94
C TYR A 31 7.63 4.58 2.66
N TYR A 32 8.48 5.59 2.75
CA TYR A 32 8.94 6.37 1.59
C TYR A 32 10.45 6.19 1.39
N ASP A 33 11.22 6.39 2.46
CA ASP A 33 12.66 6.10 2.55
C ASP A 33 13.05 5.82 4.01
N ASP A 34 14.34 5.61 4.27
CA ASP A 34 14.87 5.24 5.58
C ASP A 34 14.66 6.32 6.66
N GLU A 35 14.53 7.59 6.26
CA GLU A 35 14.27 8.73 7.17
C GLU A 35 12.77 9.05 7.29
N HIS A 36 11.98 8.59 6.32
CA HIS A 36 10.56 8.90 6.15
C HIS A 36 9.74 7.61 6.12
N SER A 37 9.52 7.04 7.30
CA SER A 37 8.60 5.92 7.52
C SER A 37 7.81 6.11 8.82
N PHE A 38 6.66 5.45 8.92
CA PHE A 38 5.93 5.34 10.18
C PHE A 38 5.13 4.04 10.23
N GLU A 39 4.84 3.59 11.45
CA GLU A 39 3.92 2.50 11.75
C GLU A 39 3.07 2.93 12.94
N GLY A 40 1.75 2.80 12.84
CA GLY A 40 0.84 3.22 13.89
C GLY A 40 -0.62 3.02 13.52
N GLN A 41 -1.51 3.83 14.09
CA GLN A 41 -2.96 3.77 13.82
C GLN A 41 -3.52 5.11 13.30
N SER A 42 -2.65 6.11 13.14
CA SER A 42 -3.03 7.50 12.95
C SER A 42 -2.98 7.90 11.47
N ILE A 43 -4.14 8.16 10.87
CA ILE A 43 -4.22 8.80 9.55
C ILE A 43 -3.57 10.19 9.56
N HIS A 44 -3.55 10.86 10.71
CA HIS A 44 -2.89 12.17 10.81
C HIS A 44 -1.38 12.05 10.54
N GLU A 45 -0.73 11.02 11.07
CA GLU A 45 0.70 10.78 10.84
C GLU A 45 0.98 10.46 9.36
N LEU A 46 0.08 9.72 8.70
CA LEU A 46 0.14 9.49 7.26
C LEU A 46 0.07 10.80 6.45
N VAL A 47 -0.85 11.69 6.81
CA VAL A 47 -0.95 13.02 6.17
C VAL A 47 0.32 13.83 6.40
N GLN A 48 0.88 13.82 7.61
CA GLN A 48 2.14 14.51 7.90
C GLN A 48 3.31 13.94 7.09
N LEU A 49 3.41 12.62 6.98
CA LEU A 49 4.42 11.98 6.15
C LEU A 49 4.27 12.41 4.69
N TRP A 50 3.04 12.37 4.16
CA TRP A 50 2.74 12.79 2.79
C TRP A 50 3.13 14.24 2.52
N MET A 51 2.84 15.15 3.46
CA MET A 51 3.19 16.57 3.31
C MET A 51 4.70 16.79 3.29
N LYS A 52 5.46 16.01 4.06
CA LYS A 52 6.93 16.08 4.11
C LYS A 52 7.58 15.55 2.83
N THR A 53 7.06 14.46 2.27
CA THR A 53 7.71 13.75 1.16
C THR A 53 7.15 14.10 -0.21
N SER A 54 5.89 14.56 -0.29
CA SER A 54 5.17 14.90 -1.53
C SER A 54 5.32 13.84 -2.64
N PRO A 55 4.95 12.58 -2.36
CA PRO A 55 5.17 11.47 -3.28
C PRO A 55 4.35 11.63 -4.56
N LYS A 56 4.85 11.12 -5.69
CA LYS A 56 4.13 11.12 -6.98
C LYS A 56 3.25 9.89 -7.13
N TYR A 57 3.63 8.81 -6.47
CA TYR A 57 2.95 7.51 -6.54
C TYR A 57 2.63 7.00 -5.13
N ILE A 58 1.53 6.28 -5.00
CA ILE A 58 1.25 5.41 -3.86
C ILE A 58 1.26 3.98 -4.33
N SER A 59 1.82 3.08 -3.53
CA SER A 59 1.78 1.65 -3.78
C SER A 59 1.37 0.88 -2.54
N GLY A 60 0.66 -0.23 -2.72
CA GLY A 60 0.26 -1.12 -1.64
C GLY A 60 -0.18 -2.49 -2.18
N HIS A 61 -0.53 -3.42 -1.29
CA HIS A 61 -1.03 -4.73 -1.67
C HIS A 61 -2.56 -4.76 -1.58
N ASN A 62 -3.26 -5.03 -2.68
CA ASN A 62 -4.73 -4.94 -2.74
C ASN A 62 -5.28 -3.53 -2.41
N PHE A 63 -4.44 -2.51 -2.62
CA PHE A 63 -4.69 -1.14 -2.19
C PHE A 63 -5.97 -0.56 -2.80
N ILE A 64 -6.27 -0.85 -4.07
CA ILE A 64 -7.44 -0.27 -4.75
C ILE A 64 -8.75 -0.79 -4.14
N GLN A 65 -8.80 -2.07 -3.79
CA GLN A 65 -10.02 -2.73 -3.34
C GLN A 65 -10.22 -2.64 -1.83
N HIS A 66 -9.13 -2.51 -1.07
CA HIS A 66 -9.16 -2.49 0.38
C HIS A 66 -8.81 -1.09 0.92
N ASP A 67 -7.54 -0.75 1.00
CA ASP A 67 -6.99 0.42 1.69
C ASP A 67 -7.57 1.74 1.18
N LYS A 68 -7.69 1.89 -0.14
CA LYS A 68 -8.25 3.07 -0.80
C LYS A 68 -9.65 3.40 -0.28
N THR A 69 -10.50 2.41 -0.04
CA THR A 69 -11.88 2.63 0.42
C THR A 69 -11.93 3.29 1.80
N TYR A 70 -11.00 2.92 2.69
CA TYR A 70 -10.86 3.53 4.01
C TYR A 70 -10.21 4.90 3.94
N LEU A 71 -9.19 5.07 3.08
CA LEU A 71 -8.52 6.35 2.90
C LEU A 71 -9.43 7.41 2.26
N GLU A 72 -10.30 7.03 1.33
CA GLU A 72 -11.32 7.91 0.72
C GLU A 72 -12.38 8.39 1.72
N GLN A 73 -12.63 7.62 2.78
CA GLN A 73 -13.54 8.01 3.87
C GLN A 73 -12.84 8.87 4.95
N SER A 74 -11.53 9.04 4.84
CA SER A 74 -10.70 9.76 5.82
C SER A 74 -10.32 11.16 5.34
N THR A 75 -9.62 11.92 6.19
CA THR A 75 -9.02 13.21 5.84
C THR A 75 -7.97 13.11 4.72
N PHE A 76 -7.46 11.90 4.43
CA PHE A 76 -6.51 11.64 3.36
C PHE A 76 -7.13 11.76 1.95
N ASN A 77 -8.47 11.72 1.83
CA ASN A 77 -9.18 11.74 0.54
C ASN A 77 -8.79 12.94 -0.35
N ALA A 78 -8.60 14.12 0.25
CA ALA A 78 -8.21 15.32 -0.49
C ALA A 78 -6.86 15.17 -1.25
N LEU A 79 -6.00 14.28 -0.77
CA LEU A 79 -4.68 14.00 -1.34
C LEU A 79 -4.75 12.93 -2.44
N MET A 80 -5.73 12.01 -2.35
CA MET A 80 -5.87 10.89 -3.28
C MET A 80 -6.05 11.32 -4.74
N HIS A 81 -6.76 12.41 -5.01
CA HIS A 81 -6.98 12.90 -6.38
C HIS A 81 -5.71 13.30 -7.13
N ARG A 82 -4.60 13.55 -6.40
CA ARG A 82 -3.33 13.98 -6.98
C ARG A 82 -2.37 12.82 -7.22
N LEU A 83 -2.71 11.61 -6.78
CA LEU A 83 -1.80 10.50 -6.67
C LEU A 83 -2.07 9.45 -7.73
N ARG A 84 -0.99 8.90 -8.28
CA ARG A 84 -1.04 7.73 -9.15
C ARG A 84 -0.88 6.50 -8.29
N ILE A 85 -1.85 5.60 -8.36
CA ILE A 85 -1.89 4.38 -7.54
C ILE A 85 -1.26 3.23 -8.32
N ILE A 86 -0.37 2.47 -7.66
CA ILE A 86 0.23 1.23 -8.13
C ILE A 86 -0.25 0.12 -7.21
N ASP A 87 -1.08 -0.79 -7.71
CA ASP A 87 -1.53 -1.94 -6.92
C ASP A 87 -0.66 -3.16 -7.22
N THR A 88 0.11 -3.59 -6.21
CA THR A 88 1.07 -4.69 -6.37
C THR A 88 0.38 -6.05 -6.48
N LEU A 89 -0.87 -6.21 -6.02
CA LEU A 89 -1.61 -7.47 -6.17
C LEU A 89 -1.85 -7.75 -7.66
N TYR A 90 -2.25 -6.74 -8.42
CA TYR A 90 -2.46 -6.87 -9.86
C TYR A 90 -1.14 -7.07 -10.61
N TYR A 91 -0.09 -6.34 -10.24
CA TYR A 91 1.22 -6.44 -10.90
C TYR A 91 1.86 -7.82 -10.70
N PHE A 92 1.81 -8.35 -9.47
CA PHE A 92 2.38 -9.64 -9.12
C PHE A 92 1.56 -10.80 -9.67
N SER A 93 0.22 -10.69 -9.63
CA SER A 93 -0.65 -11.71 -10.22
C SER A 93 -0.44 -11.84 -11.72
N MET A 94 -0.34 -10.73 -12.47
CA MET A 94 -0.12 -10.78 -13.93
C MET A 94 1.27 -11.26 -14.34
N GLN A 95 2.32 -10.96 -13.56
CA GLN A 95 3.69 -11.42 -13.84
C GLN A 95 3.90 -12.91 -13.53
N LEU A 96 3.31 -13.41 -12.45
CA LEU A 96 3.48 -14.82 -12.05
C LEU A 96 2.43 -15.75 -12.65
N PHE A 97 1.26 -15.22 -13.01
CA PHE A 97 0.17 -16.01 -13.55
C PHE A 97 -0.52 -15.23 -14.68
N PRO A 98 -0.44 -15.68 -15.93
CA PRO A 98 -1.07 -14.99 -17.06
C PRO A 98 -2.62 -14.93 -16.96
N ASN A 99 -3.22 -15.59 -15.96
CA ASN A 99 -4.66 -15.56 -15.66
C ASN A 99 -4.91 -15.16 -14.19
N PHE A 100 -5.66 -14.08 -13.99
CA PHE A 100 -6.03 -13.53 -12.67
C PHE A 100 -6.76 -14.55 -11.77
N SER A 101 -7.63 -15.39 -12.35
CA SER A 101 -8.33 -16.44 -11.60
C SER A 101 -7.40 -17.52 -11.06
N THR A 102 -6.34 -17.84 -11.81
CA THR A 102 -5.30 -18.79 -11.36
C THR A 102 -4.47 -18.18 -10.24
N ALA A 103 -4.10 -16.91 -10.36
CA ALA A 103 -3.37 -16.19 -9.32
C ALA A 103 -4.13 -16.18 -7.99
N LEU A 104 -5.42 -15.86 -8.01
CA LEU A 104 -6.28 -15.87 -6.81
C LEU A 104 -6.33 -17.26 -6.18
N LYS A 105 -6.59 -18.31 -6.96
CA LYS A 105 -6.64 -19.69 -6.44
C LYS A 105 -5.31 -20.13 -5.83
N THR A 106 -4.19 -19.81 -6.46
CA THR A 106 -2.87 -20.17 -5.96
C THR A 106 -2.49 -19.38 -4.70
N LEU A 107 -2.85 -18.10 -4.62
CA LEU A 107 -2.65 -17.29 -3.41
C LEU A 107 -3.53 -17.78 -2.26
N THR A 108 -4.82 -18.03 -2.50
CA THR A 108 -5.74 -18.61 -1.50
C THR A 108 -5.21 -19.94 -0.97
N TYR A 109 -4.79 -20.85 -1.85
CA TYR A 109 -4.21 -22.13 -1.45
C TYR A 109 -2.94 -21.96 -0.61
N ARG A 110 -2.04 -21.01 -0.97
CA ARG A 110 -0.83 -20.75 -0.17
C ARG A 110 -1.15 -20.19 1.22
N PHE A 111 -2.12 -19.28 1.35
CA PHE A 111 -2.51 -18.76 2.66
C PHE A 111 -3.14 -19.85 3.55
N GLU A 112 -3.96 -20.74 3.00
CA GLU A 112 -4.54 -21.86 3.75
C GLU A 112 -3.48 -22.84 4.27
N ASN A 113 -2.39 -23.05 3.52
CA ASN A 113 -1.32 -23.99 3.89
C ASN A 113 -0.16 -23.35 4.70
N VAL A 114 -0.16 -22.02 4.89
CA VAL A 114 0.82 -21.33 5.75
C VAL A 114 0.25 -21.11 7.16
N VAL A 115 -1.07 -21.18 7.32
CA VAL A 115 -1.79 -21.03 8.60
C VAL A 115 -2.13 -22.38 9.24
N SER A 116 -1.62 -23.50 8.70
CA SER A 116 -1.77 -24.86 9.24
C SER A 116 -0.53 -25.35 9.98
#